data_AF-Q2CDU5-F1
#
_entry.id   AF-Q2CDU5-F1
#
_cell.length_a   1.000
_cell.length_b   1.000
_cell.length_c   1.000
_cell.angle_alpha   90.00
_cell.angle_beta   90.00
_cell.angle_gamma   90.00
#
_symmetry.space_group_name_H-M   'P 1'
#
loop_
_entity.id
_entity.type
_entity.pdbx_description
1 polymer ?
#
loop_
_entity_poly.entity_id
_entity_poly.type
_entity_poly.pdbx_seq_one_letter_code
_entity_poly.pdbx_strand_id
1 'polypeptide(L)'
;MRRLLGLVAALLAGGIVFSGFLPWVEVGPLWTATLYGVASGQFGEIVEAARAGRLPVLAAIFLASFPVAFVSLLVSLGGFVRWLALLAGLLPLVALIGTAIDTRGRLGGLIGDLPEGTRAARSLIGDGLWIYGGAALALTLLALLAPRPALSRARRRAAPSGRRGRQGRSG
;
A
#
# COMPACT_ATOMS: atom_id res chain seq x y z
N MET A 1 -8.04 -9.96 -19.52
CA MET A 1 -7.23 -10.09 -18.28
C MET A 1 -6.74 -8.76 -17.70
N ARG A 2 -6.06 -7.87 -18.45
CA ARG A 2 -5.53 -6.60 -17.89
C ARG A 2 -6.60 -5.67 -17.26
N ARG A 3 -7.79 -5.59 -17.87
CA ARG A 3 -8.92 -4.81 -17.31
C ARG A 3 -9.46 -5.40 -16.01
N LEU A 4 -9.59 -6.73 -15.93
CA LEU A 4 -10.02 -7.42 -14.72
C LEU A 4 -9.00 -7.23 -13.58
N LEU A 5 -7.70 -7.37 -13.86
CA LEU A 5 -6.65 -7.09 -12.88
C LEU A 5 -6.67 -5.62 -12.42
N GLY A 6 -6.95 -4.69 -13.33
CA GLY A 6 -7.13 -3.27 -13.02
C GLY A 6 -8.31 -3.04 -12.07
N LEU A 7 -9.46 -3.65 -12.35
CA LEU A 7 -10.63 -3.57 -11.47
C LEU A 7 -10.36 -4.15 -10.08
N VAL A 8 -9.73 -5.32 -9.99
CA VAL A 8 -9.36 -5.91 -8.69
C VAL A 8 -8.38 -5.01 -7.95
N ALA A 9 -7.36 -4.49 -8.63
CA ALA A 9 -6.42 -3.55 -8.02
C ALA A 9 -7.09 -2.24 -7.56
N ALA A 10 -8.05 -1.73 -8.34
CA ALA A 10 -8.84 -0.56 -7.97
C ALA A 10 -9.71 -0.84 -6.74
N LEU A 11 -10.38 -1.99 -6.66
CA LEU A 11 -11.17 -2.37 -5.48
C LEU A 11 -10.30 -2.48 -4.23
N LEU A 12 -9.12 -3.11 -4.33
CA LEU A 12 -8.19 -3.25 -3.21
C LEU A 12 -7.62 -1.89 -2.78
N ALA A 13 -7.19 -1.06 -3.72
CA ALA A 13 -6.73 0.30 -3.42
C ALA A 13 -7.86 1.17 -2.83
N GLY A 14 -9.09 0.98 -3.30
CA GLY A 14 -10.29 1.60 -2.75
C GLY A 14 -10.57 1.14 -1.32
N GLY A 15 -10.37 -0.14 -1.01
CA GLY A 15 -10.43 -0.67 0.35
C GLY A 15 -9.44 -0.01 1.30
N ILE A 16 -8.20 0.23 0.84
CA ILE A 16 -7.17 0.95 1.59
C ILE A 16 -7.63 2.40 1.86
N VAL A 17 -8.13 3.11 0.84
CA VAL A 17 -8.64 4.49 1.03
C VAL A 17 -9.86 4.51 1.96
N PHE A 18 -10.82 3.63 1.73
CA PHE A 18 -12.07 3.54 2.50
C PHE A 18 -11.81 3.17 3.96
N SER A 19 -10.83 2.31 4.23
CA SER A 19 -10.45 1.97 5.61
C SER A 19 -10.04 3.19 6.43
N GLY A 20 -9.54 4.27 5.81
CA GLY A 20 -9.23 5.52 6.51
C GLY A 20 -10.45 6.19 7.16
N PHE A 21 -11.66 5.86 6.73
CA PHE A 21 -12.94 6.37 7.24
C PHE A 21 -13.63 5.43 8.23
N LEU A 22 -13.10 4.22 8.42
CA LEU A 22 -13.66 3.25 9.37
C LEU A 22 -13.08 3.46 10.77
N PRO A 23 -13.71 2.90 11.82
CA PRO A 23 -13.14 2.91 13.16
C PRO A 23 -11.78 2.18 13.17
N TRP A 24 -10.74 2.91 13.57
CA TRP A 24 -9.46 2.35 13.97
C TRP A 24 -9.46 2.21 15.49
N VAL A 25 -8.67 1.29 16.04
CA VAL A 25 -8.41 1.24 17.48
C VAL A 25 -7.25 2.16 17.83
N GLU A 26 -7.21 2.62 19.09
CA GLU A 26 -6.13 3.34 19.77
C GLU A 26 -4.82 2.54 19.80
N VAL A 27 -4.28 2.18 18.63
CA VAL A 27 -2.96 1.58 18.51
C VAL A 27 -1.93 2.70 18.52
N GLY A 28 -1.75 3.30 19.70
CA GLY A 28 -0.70 4.28 20.00
C GLY A 28 -0.64 5.47 19.00
N PRO A 29 0.55 5.93 18.61
CA PRO A 29 0.73 7.16 17.82
C PRO A 29 0.22 7.11 16.37
N LEU A 30 -0.37 5.99 15.90
CA LEU A 30 -1.11 5.95 14.62
C LEU A 30 -2.52 6.53 14.73
N TRP A 31 -3.04 6.68 15.96
CA TRP A 31 -4.34 7.30 16.24
C TRP A 31 -4.42 8.74 15.71
N THR A 32 -3.35 9.51 15.92
CA THR A 32 -3.19 10.88 15.43
C THR A 32 -2.87 10.96 13.93
N ALA A 33 -3.14 9.94 13.12
CA ALA A 33 -2.88 10.00 11.68
C ALA A 33 -3.98 9.42 10.80
N THR A 34 -5.06 8.87 11.38
CA THR A 34 -6.17 8.32 10.59
C THR A 34 -7.13 9.43 10.14
N LEU A 35 -7.68 9.32 8.93
CA LEU A 35 -8.69 10.26 8.42
C LEU A 35 -9.96 10.30 9.29
N TYR A 36 -10.21 9.28 10.12
CA TYR A 36 -11.21 9.31 11.19
C TYR A 36 -10.93 10.39 12.24
N GLY A 37 -9.67 10.57 12.67
CA GLY A 37 -9.24 11.69 13.53
C GLY A 37 -9.42 13.06 12.86
N VAL A 38 -9.23 13.11 11.53
CA VAL A 38 -9.48 14.31 10.71
C VAL A 38 -10.97 14.65 10.63
N ALA A 39 -11.82 13.64 10.42
CA ALA A 39 -13.27 13.79 10.38
C ALA A 39 -13.89 14.08 11.76
N SER A 40 -13.21 13.72 12.85
CA SER A 40 -13.63 13.98 14.23
C SER A 40 -13.01 15.23 14.87
N GLY A 41 -12.27 16.05 14.10
CA GLY A 41 -11.82 17.39 14.51
C GLY A 41 -10.40 17.49 15.08
N GLN A 42 -9.61 16.41 15.10
CA GLN A 42 -8.23 16.39 15.62
C GLN A 42 -7.15 16.68 14.54
N PHE A 43 -7.55 17.08 13.33
CA PHE A 43 -6.64 17.33 12.19
C PHE A 43 -5.58 18.39 12.46
N GLY A 44 -5.91 19.42 13.27
CA GLY A 44 -5.03 20.54 13.55
C GLY A 44 -3.71 20.11 14.18
N GLU A 45 -3.76 19.18 15.15
CA GLU A 45 -2.58 18.70 15.88
C GLU A 45 -1.61 17.92 14.97
N ILE A 46 -2.16 17.18 13.99
CA ILE A 46 -1.38 16.39 13.02
C ILE A 46 -0.64 17.33 12.06
N VAL A 47 -1.35 18.35 11.56
CA VAL A 47 -0.79 19.34 10.64
C VAL A 47 0.27 20.19 11.34
N GLU A 48 0.07 20.56 12.61
CA GLU A 48 1.08 21.26 13.40
C GLU A 48 2.30 20.39 13.70
N ALA A 49 2.10 19.12 14.07
CA ALA A 49 3.22 18.18 14.25
C ALA A 49 4.01 17.94 12.96
N ALA A 50 3.32 17.87 11.82
CA ALA A 50 3.92 17.76 10.49
C ALA A 50 4.75 19.01 10.14
N ARG A 51 4.17 20.20 10.34
CA ARG A 51 4.83 21.49 10.10
C ARG A 51 6.02 21.72 11.02
N ALA A 52 5.93 21.23 12.26
CA ALA A 52 7.02 21.31 13.22
C ALA A 52 8.14 20.27 12.97
N GLY A 53 8.04 19.44 11.93
CA GLY A 53 9.03 18.42 11.59
C GLY A 53 9.14 17.29 12.63
N ARG A 54 8.14 17.15 13.51
CA ARG A 54 8.15 16.19 14.64
C ARG A 54 7.37 14.91 14.34
N LEU A 55 6.96 14.72 13.08
CA LEU A 55 6.14 13.58 12.71
C LEU A 55 7.00 12.31 12.63
N PRO A 56 6.67 11.24 13.39
CA PRO A 56 7.41 9.98 13.30
C PRO A 56 7.41 9.45 11.86
N VAL A 57 8.53 8.89 11.40
CA VAL A 57 8.67 8.38 10.02
C VAL A 57 7.56 7.39 9.66
N LEU A 58 7.18 6.50 10.59
CA LEU A 58 6.09 5.55 10.38
C LEU A 58 4.72 6.22 10.19
N ALA A 59 4.46 7.32 10.92
CA ALA A 59 3.25 8.10 10.74
C ALA A 59 3.25 8.84 9.38
N ALA A 60 4.43 9.30 8.92
CA ALA A 60 4.56 9.91 7.59
C ALA A 60 4.33 8.87 6.47
N ILE A 61 4.88 7.67 6.60
CA ILE A 61 4.65 6.55 5.67
C ILE A 61 3.17 6.17 5.65
N PHE A 62 2.53 6.10 6.82
CA PHE A 62 1.11 5.83 6.95
C PHE A 62 0.26 6.89 6.23
N LEU A 63 0.51 8.18 6.49
CA LEU A 63 -0.18 9.28 5.82
C LEU A 63 0.04 9.27 4.30
N ALA A 64 1.27 9.02 3.85
CA ALA A 64 1.61 8.95 2.42
C ALA A 64 0.96 7.75 1.71
N SER A 65 0.60 6.70 2.44
CA SER A 65 -0.03 5.52 1.84
C SER A 65 -1.40 5.81 1.23
N PHE A 66 -2.20 6.70 1.82
CA PHE A 66 -3.54 7.06 1.35
C PHE A 66 -3.55 7.76 -0.02
N PRO A 67 -2.79 8.85 -0.26
CA PRO A 67 -2.73 9.48 -1.58
C PRO A 67 -2.13 8.53 -2.62
N VAL A 68 -1.16 7.69 -2.25
CA VAL A 68 -0.60 6.68 -3.18
C VAL A 68 -1.66 5.63 -3.54
N ALA A 69 -2.43 5.15 -2.57
CA ALA A 69 -3.55 4.24 -2.81
C ALA A 69 -4.65 4.90 -3.66
N PHE A 70 -4.95 6.17 -3.44
CA PHE A 70 -5.91 6.92 -4.25
C PHE A 70 -5.45 7.07 -5.71
N VAL A 71 -4.19 7.44 -5.93
CA VAL A 71 -3.61 7.49 -7.29
C VAL A 71 -3.62 6.10 -7.93
N SER A 72 -3.29 5.05 -7.18
CA SER A 72 -3.37 3.66 -7.64
C SER A 72 -4.78 3.27 -8.04
N LEU A 73 -5.79 3.67 -7.27
CA LEU A 73 -7.20 3.44 -7.58
C LEU A 73 -7.58 4.08 -8.92
N LEU A 74 -7.33 5.38 -9.09
CA LEU A 74 -7.69 6.11 -10.31
C LEU A 74 -7.00 5.53 -11.55
N VAL A 75 -5.71 5.24 -11.45
CA VAL A 75 -4.94 4.65 -12.57
C VAL A 75 -5.41 3.24 -12.88
N SER A 76 -5.74 2.44 -11.86
CA SER A 76 -6.18 1.04 -12.03
C SER A 76 -7.54 0.91 -12.70
N LEU A 77 -8.39 1.95 -12.63
CA LEU A 77 -9.63 2.02 -13.43
C LEU A 77 -9.35 2.08 -14.93
N GLY A 78 -8.27 2.76 -15.35
CA GLY A 78 -7.81 2.81 -16.75
C GLY A 78 -7.01 1.58 -17.18
N GLY A 79 -6.37 0.90 -16.23
CA GLY A 79 -5.68 -0.37 -16.46
C GLY A 79 -4.64 -0.68 -15.38
N PHE A 80 -4.30 -1.97 -15.25
CA PHE A 80 -3.38 -2.42 -14.21
C PHE A 80 -1.93 -1.91 -14.42
N VAL A 81 -1.43 -1.12 -13.46
CA VAL A 81 -0.05 -0.63 -13.40
C VAL A 81 0.68 -1.29 -12.22
N ARG A 82 1.52 -2.28 -12.54
CA ARG A 82 2.16 -3.15 -11.54
C ARG A 82 2.96 -2.41 -10.46
N TRP A 83 3.82 -1.48 -10.85
CA TRP A 83 4.70 -0.80 -9.90
C TRP A 83 3.91 0.10 -8.93
N LEU A 84 2.85 0.74 -9.43
CA LEU A 84 1.99 1.60 -8.64
C LEU A 84 1.15 0.79 -7.66
N ALA A 85 0.58 -0.33 -8.10
CA ALA A 85 -0.11 -1.28 -7.23
C ALA A 85 0.82 -1.84 -6.15
N LEU A 86 2.09 -2.13 -6.50
CA LEU A 86 3.08 -2.61 -5.54
C LEU A 86 3.39 -1.56 -4.47
N LEU A 87 3.59 -0.29 -4.86
CA LEU A 87 3.81 0.80 -3.90
C LEU A 87 2.59 1.03 -3.00
N ALA A 88 1.39 1.05 -3.59
CA ALA A 88 0.14 1.21 -2.86
C ALA A 88 -0.14 0.07 -1.88
N GLY A 89 0.35 -1.14 -2.15
CA GLY A 89 0.27 -2.26 -1.21
C GLY A 89 1.38 -2.25 -0.15
N LEU A 90 2.62 -1.94 -0.52
CA LEU A 90 3.76 -2.02 0.39
C LEU A 90 3.79 -0.92 1.44
N LEU A 91 3.47 0.33 1.09
CA LEU A 91 3.47 1.46 2.03
C LEU A 91 2.59 1.19 3.27
N PRO A 92 1.33 0.74 3.11
CA PRO A 92 0.51 0.31 4.24
C PRO A 92 1.13 -0.80 5.09
N LEU A 93 1.71 -1.82 4.46
CA LEU A 93 2.31 -2.95 5.18
C LEU A 93 3.54 -2.51 5.98
N VAL A 94 4.37 -1.63 5.43
CA VAL A 94 5.52 -1.07 6.14
C VAL A 94 5.05 -0.26 7.35
N ALA A 95 4.02 0.57 7.20
CA ALA A 95 3.43 1.30 8.32
C ALA A 95 2.88 0.36 9.40
N LEU A 96 2.12 -0.67 9.00
CA LEU A 96 1.54 -1.65 9.93
C LEU A 96 2.59 -2.45 10.68
N ILE A 97 3.55 -3.02 9.96
CA ILE A 97 4.62 -3.85 10.55
C ILE A 97 5.50 -2.99 11.45
N GLY A 98 5.85 -1.78 11.00
CA GLY A 98 6.63 -0.84 11.79
C GLY A 98 5.93 -0.50 13.11
N THR A 99 4.63 -0.18 13.06
CA THR A 99 3.88 0.10 14.28
C THR A 99 3.70 -1.12 15.16
N ALA A 100 3.49 -2.31 14.59
CA ALA A 100 3.40 -3.54 15.36
C ALA A 100 4.71 -3.83 16.11
N ILE A 101 5.87 -3.55 15.49
CA ILE A 101 7.19 -3.69 16.14
C ILE A 101 7.36 -2.65 17.26
N ASP A 102 7.06 -1.37 17.01
CA ASP A 102 7.16 -0.30 18.03
C ASP A 102 6.23 -0.58 19.21
N THR A 103 5.01 -1.03 18.93
CA THR A 103 4.01 -1.37 19.95
C THR A 103 4.41 -2.62 20.71
N ARG A 104 4.98 -3.65 20.06
CA ARG A 104 5.51 -4.84 20.75
C ARG A 104 6.67 -4.49 21.68
N GLY A 105 7.53 -3.56 21.29
CA GLY A 105 8.59 -3.03 22.15
C GLY A 105 8.05 -2.37 23.42
N ARG A 106 6.94 -1.63 23.31
CA ARG A 106 6.27 -0.98 24.45
C ARG A 106 5.44 -1.94 25.29
N LEU A 107 4.69 -2.83 24.65
CA LEU A 107 3.85 -3.83 25.30
C LEU A 107 4.66 -4.96 25.93
N GLY A 108 5.84 -5.29 25.43
CA GLY A 108 6.76 -6.22 26.12
C GLY A 108 7.13 -5.78 27.54
N GLY A 109 7.04 -4.47 27.84
CA GLY A 109 7.18 -3.93 29.19
C GLY A 109 5.89 -3.88 30.01
N LEU A 110 4.71 -4.14 29.42
CA LEU A 110 3.39 -4.06 30.05
C LEU A 110 2.63 -5.41 30.09
N ILE A 111 3.03 -6.38 29.27
CA ILE A 111 2.40 -7.72 29.12
C ILE A 111 2.64 -8.63 30.34
N GLY A 112 3.43 -8.19 31.33
CA GLY A 112 3.53 -8.89 32.61
C GLY A 112 2.21 -8.99 33.39
N ASP A 113 1.22 -8.12 33.11
CA ASP A 113 0.09 -7.88 34.03
C ASP A 113 -1.33 -8.02 33.43
N LEU A 114 -1.52 -8.57 32.22
CA LEU A 114 -2.87 -8.61 31.61
C LEU A 114 -3.59 -9.96 31.75
N PRO A 115 -4.73 -10.01 32.50
CA PRO A 115 -5.53 -11.23 32.69
C PRO A 115 -6.23 -11.68 31.40
N GLU A 116 -6.49 -12.98 31.35
CA GLU A 116 -7.13 -13.73 30.26
C GLU A 116 -8.37 -13.04 29.67
N GLY A 117 -8.19 -12.43 28.49
CA GLY A 117 -9.25 -11.70 27.79
C GLY A 117 -9.07 -11.65 26.27
N THR A 118 -8.50 -12.69 25.67
CA THR A 118 -8.12 -12.75 24.24
C THR A 118 -9.31 -12.64 23.27
N ARG A 119 -10.55 -12.82 23.74
CA ARG A 119 -11.77 -12.64 22.94
C ARG A 119 -12.19 -11.16 22.82
N ALA A 120 -11.94 -10.33 23.82
CA ALA A 120 -12.15 -8.88 23.75
C ALA A 120 -11.09 -8.19 22.88
N ALA A 121 -9.87 -8.72 22.86
CA ALA A 121 -8.77 -8.24 22.01
C ALA A 121 -9.08 -8.27 20.51
N ARG A 122 -9.93 -9.20 20.02
CA ARG A 122 -10.39 -9.21 18.62
C ARG A 122 -11.40 -8.11 18.30
N SER A 123 -12.27 -7.75 19.24
CA SER A 123 -13.17 -6.57 19.10
C SER A 123 -12.40 -5.25 19.21
N LEU A 124 -11.22 -5.29 19.83
CA LEU A 124 -10.24 -4.20 19.94
C LEU A 124 -9.29 -4.13 18.74
N ILE A 125 -9.49 -4.87 17.66
CA ILE A 125 -8.76 -4.63 16.40
C ILE A 125 -9.80 -4.14 15.41
N GLY A 126 -9.93 -2.82 15.30
CA GLY A 126 -10.99 -2.16 14.53
C GLY A 126 -11.02 -2.64 13.08
N ASP A 127 -12.23 -2.73 12.52
CA ASP A 127 -12.47 -3.21 11.15
C ASP A 127 -11.60 -2.47 10.11
N GLY A 128 -11.28 -1.20 10.37
CA GLY A 128 -10.36 -0.40 9.57
C GLY A 128 -8.97 -1.03 9.42
N LEU A 129 -8.40 -1.58 10.49
CA LEU A 129 -7.06 -2.20 10.46
C LEU A 129 -7.06 -3.47 9.61
N TRP A 130 -8.09 -4.31 9.76
CA TRP A 130 -8.22 -5.55 9.01
C TRP A 130 -8.43 -5.30 7.52
N ILE A 131 -9.29 -4.33 7.17
CA ILE A 131 -9.52 -3.95 5.78
C ILE A 131 -8.25 -3.32 5.19
N TYR A 132 -7.60 -2.41 5.91
CA TYR A 132 -6.38 -1.76 5.47
C TYR A 132 -5.25 -2.77 5.21
N GLY A 133 -4.93 -3.60 6.21
CA GLY A 133 -3.85 -4.58 6.12
C GLY A 133 -4.16 -5.72 5.14
N GLY A 134 -5.41 -6.21 5.15
CA GLY A 134 -5.86 -7.25 4.23
C GLY A 134 -5.84 -6.79 2.78
N ALA A 135 -6.37 -5.60 2.49
CA ALA A 135 -6.35 -5.03 1.15
C ALA A 135 -4.93 -4.73 0.67
N ALA A 136 -4.07 -4.20 1.55
CA ALA A 136 -2.66 -3.94 1.24
C ALA A 136 -1.88 -5.22 0.92
N LEU A 137 -2.07 -6.28 1.72
CA LEU A 137 -1.45 -7.58 1.48
C LEU A 137 -1.93 -8.19 0.15
N ALA A 138 -3.25 -8.20 -0.08
CA ALA A 138 -3.81 -8.71 -1.32
C ALA A 138 -3.33 -7.92 -2.54
N LEU A 139 -3.23 -6.59 -2.44
CA LEU A 139 -2.76 -5.73 -3.53
C LEU A 139 -1.27 -5.97 -3.83
N THR A 140 -0.46 -6.14 -2.79
CA THR A 140 0.96 -6.50 -2.91
C THR A 140 1.12 -7.84 -3.63
N LEU A 141 0.39 -8.86 -3.19
CA LEU A 141 0.43 -10.20 -3.80
C LEU A 141 -0.04 -10.15 -5.26
N LEU A 142 -1.13 -9.43 -5.54
CA LEU A 142 -1.61 -9.22 -6.90
C LEU A 142 -0.52 -8.59 -7.77
N ALA A 143 0.19 -7.58 -7.28
CA ALA A 143 1.26 -6.92 -8.01
C ALA A 143 2.49 -7.82 -8.24
N LEU A 144 2.85 -8.65 -7.26
CA LEU A 144 3.96 -9.60 -7.39
C LEU A 144 3.67 -10.70 -8.41
N LEU A 145 2.45 -11.25 -8.36
CA LEU A 145 2.01 -12.39 -9.16
C LEU A 145 1.51 -11.98 -10.56
N ALA A 146 1.15 -10.71 -10.77
CA ALA A 146 0.68 -10.25 -12.07
C ALA A 146 1.75 -10.44 -13.17
N PRO A 147 1.35 -10.96 -14.36
CA PRO A 147 2.26 -11.15 -15.49
C PRO A 147 3.02 -9.87 -15.83
N ARG A 148 4.34 -9.96 -15.95
CA ARG A 148 5.17 -8.80 -16.34
C ARG A 148 4.74 -8.33 -17.75
N PRO A 149 4.57 -7.02 -17.97
CA PRO A 149 4.37 -6.52 -19.32
C PRO A 149 5.57 -6.94 -20.18
N ALA A 150 5.30 -7.68 -21.26
CA ALA A 150 6.32 -8.21 -22.15
C ALA A 150 7.02 -7.05 -22.89
N LEU A 151 8.04 -6.46 -22.27
CA LEU A 151 8.98 -5.53 -22.89
C LEU A 151 9.79 -6.19 -24.04
N SER A 152 9.61 -7.49 -24.26
CA SER A 152 10.42 -8.33 -25.16
C SER A 152 9.99 -8.32 -26.64
N ARG A 153 8.80 -7.81 -27.00
CA ARG A 153 8.35 -7.85 -28.42
C ARG A 153 8.83 -6.66 -29.25
N ALA A 154 9.06 -5.50 -28.65
CA ALA A 154 9.58 -4.32 -29.36
C ALA A 154 11.07 -4.47 -29.70
N ARG A 155 11.87 -5.05 -28.80
CA ARG A 155 13.32 -5.24 -29.00
C ARG A 155 13.67 -6.31 -30.05
N ARG A 156 12.79 -7.27 -30.32
CA ARG A 156 12.97 -8.28 -31.39
C ARG A 156 12.63 -7.78 -32.79
N ARG A 157 11.89 -6.68 -32.94
CA ARG A 157 11.59 -6.08 -34.26
C ARG A 157 12.61 -5.00 -34.67
N ALA A 158 13.45 -4.54 -33.75
CA ALA A 158 14.49 -3.55 -34.03
C ALA A 158 15.86 -4.17 -34.39
N ALA A 159 15.97 -5.50 -34.51
CA ALA A 159 17.15 -6.12 -35.09
C ALA A 159 17.06 -5.99 -36.63
N PRO A 160 17.86 -5.12 -37.27
CA PRO A 160 17.83 -4.99 -38.71
C PRO A 160 18.32 -6.31 -39.29
N SER A 161 17.58 -6.87 -40.23
CA SER A 161 17.99 -7.98 -41.10
C SER A 161 19.09 -7.54 -42.09
N GLY A 162 20.09 -6.80 -41.61
CA GLY A 162 21.21 -6.28 -42.37
C GLY A 162 22.34 -7.28 -42.50
N ARG A 163 22.11 -8.44 -43.14
CA ARG A 163 23.22 -9.26 -43.68
C ARG A 163 22.80 -10.33 -44.69
N ARG A 164 22.08 -9.96 -45.75
CA ARG A 164 22.09 -10.74 -47.00
C ARG A 164 22.00 -9.78 -48.17
N GLY A 165 23.14 -9.55 -48.84
CA GLY A 165 23.15 -8.76 -50.07
C GLY A 165 24.49 -8.12 -50.41
N ARG A 166 25.51 -8.92 -50.70
CA ARG A 166 26.56 -8.55 -51.67
C ARG A 166 27.12 -9.87 -52.23
N GLN A 167 26.55 -10.32 -53.35
CA GLN A 167 27.15 -10.23 -54.70
C GLN A 167 28.50 -10.99 -54.71
N GLY A 168 28.67 -12.16 -55.33
CA GLY A 168 28.00 -12.67 -56.52
C GLY A 168 28.63 -12.10 -57.77
N ARG A 169 29.61 -12.84 -58.31
CA ARG A 169 30.05 -12.91 -59.73
C ARG A 169 30.60 -11.65 -60.40
N SER A 170 31.92 -11.63 -60.55
CA SER A 170 32.60 -11.37 -61.83
C SER A 170 33.29 -12.71 -62.17
N GLY A 171 33.10 -13.34 -63.33
CA GLY A 171 33.11 -12.74 -64.65
C GLY A 171 34.55 -12.70 -65.10
#